data_AF-A0A951JZR3-F1
#
_entry.id   AF-A0A951JZR3-F1
#
_cell.length_a   1.000
_cell.length_b   1.000
_cell.length_c   1.000
_cell.angle_alpha   90.00
_cell.angle_beta   90.00
_cell.angle_gamma   90.00
#
_symmetry.space_group_name_H-M   'P 1'
#
loop_
_entity.id
_entity.type
_entity.pdbx_description
1 polymer ?
#
loop_
_entity_poly.entity_id
_entity_poly.type
_entity_poly.pdbx_seq_one_letter_code
_entity_poly.pdbx_strand_id
1 'polypeptide(L)'
;DLAMYPKMTGLQLVTYFANLRGGVDMAYVHELANRLGSDLSRRIGEYSSGNRQKVGLIQAFMHRPQLLVLDEPNAGLDPLVQ
;
A
#
# COMPACT_ATOMS: atom_id res chain seq x y z
N ASP A 1 4.75 -13.27 -3.42
CA ASP A 1 4.25 -12.73 -2.15
C ASP A 1 5.04 -11.49 -1.81
N LEU A 2 4.39 -10.34 -1.59
CA LEU A 2 5.11 -9.15 -1.10
C LEU A 2 5.68 -9.52 0.27
N ALA A 3 7.01 -9.53 0.40
CA ALA A 3 7.68 -9.77 1.67
C ALA A 3 7.43 -8.57 2.60
N MET A 4 6.24 -8.51 3.19
CA MET A 4 5.87 -7.46 4.11
C MET A 4 6.31 -7.82 5.52
N TYR A 5 6.90 -6.85 6.23
CA TYR A 5 7.36 -7.03 7.61
C TYR A 5 6.15 -7.13 8.57
N PRO A 6 5.80 -8.32 9.08
CA PRO A 6 4.51 -8.55 9.75
C PRO A 6 4.38 -7.79 11.08
N LYS A 7 5.52 -7.45 11.69
CA LYS A 7 5.59 -6.70 12.94
C LYS A 7 5.41 -5.19 12.74
N MET A 8 5.61 -4.67 11.53
CA MET A 8 5.43 -3.24 11.26
C MET A 8 3.96 -2.91 11.06
N THR A 9 3.57 -1.68 11.36
CA THR A 9 2.29 -1.15 10.88
C THR A 9 2.38 -0.80 9.39
N GLY A 10 1.22 -0.69 8.73
CA GLY A 10 1.18 -0.18 7.35
C GLY A 10 1.89 1.17 7.21
N LEU A 11 1.68 2.07 8.18
CA LEU A 11 2.29 3.40 8.21
C LEU A 11 3.82 3.30 8.34
N GLN A 12 4.32 2.44 9.23
CA GLN A 12 5.76 2.22 9.37
C GLN A 12 6.37 1.67 8.08
N LEU A 13 5.68 0.74 7.41
CA LEU A 13 6.15 0.14 6.16
C LEU A 13 6.28 1.18 5.05
N VAL A 14 5.23 1.96 4.79
CA VAL A 14 5.26 3.00 3.76
C VAL A 14 6.27 4.09 4.10
N THR A 15 6.37 4.48 5.38
CA THR A 15 7.35 5.48 5.83
C THR A 15 8.79 5.00 5.61
N TYR A 16 9.05 3.73 5.87
CA TYR A 16 10.36 3.12 5.60
C TYR A 16 10.74 3.23 4.12
N PHE A 17 9.84 2.85 3.20
CA PHE A 17 10.10 2.97 1.75
C PHE A 17 10.13 4.43 1.27
N ALA A 18 9.33 5.32 1.87
CA ALA A 18 9.37 6.76 1.62
C ALA A 18 10.76 7.34 1.92
N ASN A 19 11.33 6.96 3.06
CA ASN A 19 12.66 7.40 3.48
C ASN A 19 13.77 6.81 2.62
N LEU A 20 13.63 5.56 2.16
CA LEU A 20 14.61 4.93 1.27
C LEU A 20 14.67 5.60 -0.11
N ARG A 21 13.52 5.97 -0.68
CA ARG A 21 13.46 6.65 -1.98
C ARG A 21 13.79 8.14 -1.87
N GLY A 22 13.31 8.80 -0.82
CA GLY A 22 13.26 10.25 -0.72
C GLY A 22 12.14 10.88 -1.57
N GLY A 23 11.70 12.09 -1.20
CA GLY A 23 10.76 12.89 -1.99
C GLY A 23 9.33 12.34 -2.09
N VAL A 24 8.92 11.47 -1.17
CA VAL A 24 7.54 10.99 -1.08
C VAL A 24 6.68 11.97 -0.28
N ASP A 25 5.53 12.31 -0.83
CA ASP A 25 4.51 13.12 -0.18
C ASP A 25 3.61 12.25 0.70
N MET A 26 3.74 12.39 2.03
CA MET A 26 2.94 11.62 2.98
C MET A 26 1.45 12.01 2.97
N ALA A 27 1.10 13.24 2.58
CA ALA A 27 -0.31 13.60 2.42
C ALA A 27 -0.95 12.79 1.30
N TYR A 28 -0.23 12.58 0.20
CA TYR A 28 -0.67 11.71 -0.90
C TYR A 28 -0.75 10.24 -0.49
N VAL A 29 0.17 9.75 0.35
CA VAL A 29 0.06 8.39 0.94
C VAL A 29 -1.24 8.23 1.72
N HIS A 30 -1.60 9.20 2.55
CA HIS A 30 -2.85 9.19 3.31
C HIS A 30 -4.08 9.28 2.40
N GLU A 31 -4.02 10.06 1.32
CA GLU A 31 -5.07 10.09 0.30
C GLU A 31 -5.28 8.71 -0.33
N LEU A 32 -4.21 8.04 -0.76
CA LEU A 32 -4.27 6.69 -1.32
C LEU A 32 -4.84 5.68 -0.31
N ALA A 33 -4.42 5.75 0.94
CA ALA A 33 -4.93 4.90 2.02
C ALA A 33 -6.44 5.07 2.20
N ASN A 34 -6.94 6.31 2.21
CA ASN A 34 -8.37 6.60 2.30
C ASN A 34 -9.12 6.08 1.07
N ARG A 35 -8.62 6.33 -0.15
CA ARG A 35 -9.26 5.87 -1.39
C ARG A 35 -9.36 4.36 -1.51
N LEU A 36 -8.36 3.64 -0.99
CA LEU A 36 -8.34 2.17 -1.02
C LEU A 36 -9.02 1.56 0.23
N GLY A 37 -9.44 2.37 1.20
CA GLY A 37 -10.00 1.90 2.46
C GLY A 37 -9.02 0.99 3.22
N SER A 38 -7.77 1.45 3.38
CA SER A 38 -6.70 0.74 4.08
C SER A 38 -6.31 1.47 5.36
N ASP A 39 -6.47 0.82 6.51
CA ASP A 39 -6.05 1.34 7.80
C ASP A 39 -4.56 1.07 8.04
N LEU A 40 -3.72 2.08 7.81
CA LEU A 40 -2.27 2.01 7.98
C LEU A 40 -1.81 1.96 9.45
N SER A 41 -2.68 2.17 10.43
CA SER A 41 -2.30 2.14 11.86
C SER A 41 -2.08 0.72 12.39
N ARG A 42 -2.69 -0.29 11.75
CA ARG A 42 -2.62 -1.69 12.15
C ARG A 42 -1.36 -2.39 11.67
N ARG A 43 -0.97 -3.45 12.38
CA ARG A 43 0.17 -4.31 11.99
C ARG A 43 -0.15 -5.09 10.73
N ILE A 44 0.84 -5.22 9.84
CA ILE A 44 0.67 -5.96 8.58
C ILE A 44 0.23 -7.41 8.82
N GLY A 45 0.73 -8.05 9.88
CA GLY A 45 0.36 -9.42 10.25
C GLY A 45 -1.14 -9.60 10.54
N GLU A 46 -1.87 -8.52 10.83
CA GLU A 46 -3.31 -8.55 11.12
C GLU A 46 -4.18 -8.26 9.89
N TYR A 47 -3.57 -7.93 8.74
CA TYR A 47 -4.31 -7.64 7.52
C TYR A 47 -4.90 -8.89 6.90
N SER A 48 -6.05 -8.73 6.26
CA SER A 48 -6.52 -9.68 5.25
C SER A 48 -5.57 -9.67 4.04
N SER A 49 -5.68 -10.68 3.17
CA SER A 49 -5.01 -10.68 1.86
C SER A 49 -5.30 -9.40 1.08
N GLY A 50 -6.56 -9.00 0.99
CA GLY A 50 -6.97 -7.77 0.30
C GLY A 50 -6.37 -6.50 0.92
N ASN A 51 -6.26 -6.40 2.26
CA ASN A 51 -5.60 -5.26 2.89
C ASN A 51 -4.08 -5.24 2.63
N ARG A 52 -3.43 -6.40 2.59
CA ARG A 52 -2.01 -6.48 2.16
C ARG A 52 -1.86 -6.01 0.71
N GLN A 53 -2.78 -6.41 -0.18
CA GLN A 53 -2.75 -5.98 -1.57
C GLN A 53 -2.97 -4.47 -1.72
N LYS A 54 -3.93 -3.89 -0.98
CA LYS A 54 -4.13 -2.43 -0.92
C LYS A 54 -2.88 -1.69 -0.46
N VAL A 55 -2.18 -2.18 0.57
CA VAL A 55 -0.91 -1.59 0.99
C VAL A 55 0.18 -1.73 -0.07
N GLY A 56 0.22 -2.84 -0.80
CA GLY A 56 1.08 -3.00 -1.98
C GLY A 56 0.77 -1.96 -3.07
N LEU A 57 -0.50 -1.67 -3.34
CA LEU A 57 -0.90 -0.60 -4.26
C LEU A 57 -0.48 0.77 -3.75
N ILE A 58 -0.68 1.07 -2.46
CA ILE A 58 -0.19 2.34 -1.87
C ILE A 58 1.32 2.47 -2.09
N GLN A 59 2.10 1.41 -1.85
CA GLN A 59 3.54 1.40 -2.08
C GLN A 59 3.90 1.63 -3.57
N ALA A 60 3.14 1.03 -4.48
CA ALA A 60 3.33 1.19 -5.91
C ALA A 60 2.99 2.61 -6.40
N PHE A 61 1.99 3.27 -5.81
CA PHE A 61 1.54 4.59 -6.23
C PHE A 61 2.16 5.76 -5.48
N MET A 62 2.59 5.58 -4.22
CA MET A 62 3.00 6.67 -3.31
C MET A 62 4.11 7.56 -3.87
N HIS A 63 4.85 7.05 -4.84
CA HIS A 63 6.01 7.68 -5.42
C HIS A 63 5.71 8.42 -6.74
N ARG A 64 4.40 8.54 -7.09
CA ARG A 64 3.83 9.18 -8.29
C ARG A 64 4.53 8.77 -9.59
N PRO A 65 4.62 7.47 -9.90
CA PRO A 65 5.23 7.02 -11.15
C PRO A 65 4.42 7.51 -12.37
N GLN A 66 5.13 7.79 -13.47
CA GLN A 66 4.48 8.08 -14.77
C GLN A 66 3.97 6.82 -15.45
N LEU A 67 4.54 5.65 -15.11
CA LEU A 67 4.17 4.34 -15.62
C LEU A 67 4.24 3.32 -14.50
N LEU A 68 3.16 2.56 -14.31
CA LEU A 68 3.09 1.44 -13.38
C LEU A 68 2.69 0.20 -14.16
N VAL A 69 3.53 -0.85 -14.11
CA VAL A 69 3.26 -2.15 -14.71
C VAL A 69 2.79 -3.08 -13.61
N LEU A 70 1.61 -3.66 -13.78
CA LEU A 70 1.00 -4.58 -12.83
C LEU A 70 0.71 -5.88 -13.56
N ASP A 71 1.12 -6.99 -12.96
CA ASP A 71 0.73 -8.32 -13.42
C ASP A 71 -0.48 -8.79 -12.60
N GLU A 72 -1.56 -9.15 -13.29
CA GLU A 72 -2.85 -9.56 -12.71
C GLU A 72 -3.33 -8.73 -11.49
N PRO A 73 -3.49 -7.39 -11.60
CA PRO A 73 -3.81 -6.54 -10.45
C PRO A 73 -5.15 -6.86 -9.77
N ASN A 74 -6.06 -7.51 -10.49
CA ASN A 74 -7.39 -7.86 -10.02
C ASN A 74 -7.40 -9.17 -9.22
N ALA A 75 -6.35 -10.00 -9.31
CA ALA A 75 -6.27 -11.23 -8.54
C ALA A 75 -6.12 -10.89 -7.04
N GLY A 76 -7.21 -11.00 -6.27
CA GLY A 76 -7.24 -10.73 -4.83
C GLY A 76 -7.81 -9.36 -4.41
N LEU A 77 -8.12 -8.48 -5.37
CA LEU A 77 -9.02 -7.35 -5.13
C LEU A 77 -10.45 -7.84 -5.38
N ASP A 78 -11.14 -8.25 -4.32
CA ASP A 78 -12.61 -8.41 -4.37
C ASP A 78 -13.22 -7.15 -4.99
N PRO A 79 -14.31 -7.26 -5.78
CA PRO A 79 -14.73 -6.25 -6.75
C PRO A 79 -14.95 -4.91 -6.05
N LEU A 80 -13.94 -4.04 -6.11
CA LEU A 80 -13.96 -2.71 -5.50
C LEU A 80 -14.90 -1.74 -6.23
N VAL A 81 -15.64 -2.23 -7.23
CA VAL A 81 -16.53 -1.42 -8.07
C VAL A 81 -17.74 -2.26 -8.50
N GLN A 82 -18.82 -2.23 -7.71
CA GLN A 82 -20.19 -2.15 -8.23
C GLN A 82 -20.90 -0.99 -7.53
#